data_AF-A0A7Y8HTN6-F1
#
_entry.id   AF-A0A7Y8HTN6-F1
#
_cell.length_a   1.000
_cell.length_b   1.000
_cell.length_c   1.000
_cell.angle_alpha   90.00
_cell.angle_beta   90.00
_cell.angle_gamma   90.00
#
_symmetry.space_group_name_H-M   'P 1'
#
loop_
_entity.id
_entity.type
_entity.pdbx_description
1 polymer ?
#
loop_
_entity_poly.entity_id
_entity_poly.type
_entity_poly.pdbx_seq_one_letter_code
_entity_poly.pdbx_strand_id
1 'polypeptide(L)' 'MKIVCSWCRQEGKKDLMGEKAPLKDERETHGICVIHRLEVEARWQTSIHTASYSGTASELSSKLFHWTDLLHVTGKMRP' A
#
# COMPACT_ATOMS: atom_id res chain seq x y z
N MET A 1 -24.86 21.15 -13.71
CA MET A 1 -24.60 19.71 -13.49
C MET A 1 -24.21 19.53 -12.03
N LYS A 2 -24.86 18.60 -11.32
CA LYS A 2 -24.48 18.27 -9.94
C LYS A 2 -23.25 17.35 -9.94
N ILE A 3 -22.39 17.51 -8.96
CA ILE A 3 -21.26 16.61 -8.73
C ILE A 3 -21.56 15.81 -7.46
N VAL A 4 -21.69 14.49 -7.59
CA VAL A 4 -22.02 13.58 -6.50
C VAL A 4 -20.87 12.60 -6.25
N CYS A 5 -20.60 12.29 -4.98
CA CYS A 5 -19.65 11.27 -4.58
C CYS A 5 -20.32 9.89 -4.70
N SER A 6 -19.83 9.05 -5.61
CA SER A 6 -20.41 7.71 -5.83
C SER A 6 -20.31 6.82 -4.60
N TRP A 7 -19.26 6.98 -3.81
CA TRP A 7 -19.07 6.20 -2.58
C TRP A 7 -20.03 6.68 -1.48
N CYS A 8 -20.14 7.99 -1.21
CA CYS A 8 -21.15 8.51 -0.27
C CYS A 8 -22.57 8.05 -0.63
N ARG A 9 -22.91 8.06 -1.93
CA ARG A 9 -24.22 7.60 -2.42
C ARG A 9 -24.46 6.13 -2.10
N GLN A 10 -23.45 5.28 -2.27
CA GLN A 10 -23.53 3.87 -1.93
C GLN A 10 -23.64 3.64 -0.41
N GLU A 11 -23.03 4.50 0.40
CA GLU A 11 -23.15 4.50 1.87
C GLU A 11 -24.47 5.11 2.39
N GLY A 12 -25.32 5.65 1.52
CA GLY A 12 -26.52 6.38 1.91
C GLY A 12 -26.25 7.69 2.64
N LYS A 13 -25.04 8.25 2.50
CA LYS A 13 -24.64 9.55 3.07
C LYS A 13 -24.90 10.68 2.08
N LYS A 14 -24.82 11.93 2.56
CA LYS A 14 -24.86 13.11 1.71
C LYS A 14 -23.72 13.04 0.68
N ASP A 15 -24.09 12.97 -0.58
CA ASP A 15 -23.20 12.73 -1.72
C ASP A 15 -22.91 13.98 -2.55
N LEU A 16 -23.76 15.01 -2.46
CA LEU A 16 -23.57 16.27 -3.18
C LEU A 16 -22.28 16.98 -2.74
N MET A 17 -21.32 17.07 -3.66
CA MET A 17 -20.04 17.75 -3.49
C MET A 17 -20.05 19.19 -4.01
N GLY A 18 -20.95 19.50 -4.95
CA GLY A 18 -21.08 20.81 -5.56
C GLY A 18 -21.73 20.77 -6.93
N GLU A 19 -21.54 21.83 -7.71
CA GLU A 19 -22.08 21.97 -9.06
C GLU A 19 -20.99 22.42 -10.02
N LYS A 20 -21.12 22.04 -11.29
CA LYS A 20 -20.31 22.57 -12.39
C LYS A 20 -21.18 23.04 -13.55
N ALA A 21 -20.61 23.92 -14.36
CA ALA A 21 -21.22 24.36 -15.60
C ALA A 21 -21.46 23.17 -16.56
N PRO A 22 -22.55 23.19 -17.34
CA PRO A 22 -23.63 24.19 -17.33
C PRO A 22 -24.51 24.07 -16.07
N LEU A 23 -24.78 25.18 -15.37
CA LEU A 23 -25.50 25.16 -14.08
C LEU A 23 -26.97 24.73 -14.22
N LYS A 24 -27.60 25.02 -15.36
CA LYS A 24 -28.99 24.63 -15.68
C LYS A 24 -29.16 23.16 -16.10
N ASP A 25 -28.06 22.44 -16.28
CA ASP A 25 -28.11 21.02 -16.57
C ASP A 25 -28.30 20.23 -15.26
N GLU A 26 -29.44 19.54 -15.15
CA GLU A 26 -29.83 18.73 -13.99
C GLU A 26 -29.08 17.39 -13.89
N ARG A 27 -28.35 17.02 -14.94
CA ARG A 27 -27.56 15.78 -14.95
C ARG A 27 -26.54 15.77 -13.82
N GLU A 28 -26.31 14.55 -13.32
CA GLU A 28 -25.30 14.25 -12.32
C GLU A 28 -23.98 13.86 -12.98
N THR A 29 -22.89 14.23 -12.32
CA THR A 29 -21.54 13.74 -12.60
C THR A 29 -20.99 13.08 -11.35
N HIS A 30 -20.27 11.99 -11.54
CA HIS A 30 -19.82 11.13 -10.46
C HIS A 30 -18.33 11.36 -10.16
N GLY A 31 -17.98 11.40 -8.87
CA GLY A 31 -16.61 11.52 -8.40
C GLY A 31 -16.40 10.88 -7.02
N ILE A 32 -15.26 11.20 -6.40
CA ILE A 32 -14.87 10.77 -5.04
C ILE A 32 -14.63 12.03 -4.20
N CYS A 33 -15.27 12.14 -3.04
CA CYS A 33 -15.09 13.29 -2.15
C CYS A 33 -13.70 13.24 -1.48
N VAL A 34 -13.26 14.36 -0.90
CA VAL A 34 -11.94 14.44 -0.25
C VAL A 34 -11.77 13.40 0.86
N ILE A 35 -12.84 13.08 1.60
CA ILE A 35 -12.81 12.10 2.68
C ILE A 35 -12.53 10.71 2.13
N HIS A 36 -13.30 10.27 1.12
CA HIS A 36 -13.10 8.98 0.48
C HIS A 36 -11.79 8.91 -0.31
N ARG A 37 -11.32 10.03 -0.86
CA ARG A 37 -10.00 10.10 -1.51
C ARG A 37 -8.88 9.80 -0.52
N LEU A 38 -8.90 10.44 0.65
CA LEU A 38 -7.93 10.19 1.72
C LEU A 38 -7.99 8.74 2.21
N GLU A 39 -9.19 8.14 2.25
CA GLU A 39 -9.35 6.73 2.61
C GLU A 39 -8.69 5.80 1.58
N VAL A 40 -8.87 6.06 0.28
CA VAL A 40 -8.18 5.32 -0.79
C VAL A 40 -6.67 5.47 -0.66
N GLU A 41 -6.17 6.70 -0.46
CA GLU A 41 -4.75 6.99 -0.30
C GLU A 41 -4.15 6.25 0.91
N ALA A 42 -4.82 6.26 2.06
CA ALA A 42 -4.36 5.57 3.27
C ALA A 42 -4.33 4.05 3.08
N ARG A 43 -5.35 3.47 2.45
CA ARG A 43 -5.40 2.03 2.12
C ARG A 43 -4.27 1.64 1.17
N TRP A 44 -3.98 2.49 0.18
CA TRP A 44 -2.86 2.28 -0.74
C TRP A 44 -1.51 2.36 -0.04
N GLN A 45 -1.26 3.35 0.80
CA GLN A 45 0.00 3.45 1.55
C GLN A 45 0.22 2.22 2.44
N THR A 46 -0.83 1.75 3.12
CA THR A 46 -0.78 0.56 3.98
C THR A 46 -0.42 -0.70 3.18
N SER A 47 -0.94 -0.86 1.96
CA SER A 47 -0.61 -2.03 1.13
C SER A 47 0.86 -2.04 0.70
N ILE A 48 1.42 -0.88 0.35
CA ILE A 48 2.84 -0.73 0.02
C ILE A 48 3.73 -1.02 1.23
N HIS A 49 3.40 -0.47 2.41
CA HIS A 49 4.17 -0.75 3.63
C HIS A 49 4.13 -2.24 4.00
N THR A 50 2.96 -2.87 3.92
CA THR A 50 2.81 -4.31 4.21
C THR A 50 3.66 -5.17 3.26
N ALA A 51 3.68 -4.85 1.96
CA ALA A 51 4.51 -5.54 0.97
C ALA A 51 6.02 -5.30 1.18
N SER A 52 6.42 -4.13 1.66
CA SER A 52 7.82 -3.83 1.96
C SER A 52 8.33 -4.59 3.20
N TYR A 53 7.51 -4.73 4.24
CA TYR A 53 7.86 -5.45 5.46
C TYR A 53 7.97 -6.96 5.25
N SER A 54 7.13 -7.54 4.37
CA SER A 54 7.27 -8.95 3.98
C SER A 54 8.52 -9.23 3.15
N GLY A 55 9.10 -8.22 2.49
CA GLY A 55 10.38 -8.34 1.77
C GLY A 55 11.62 -8.36 2.68
N THR A 56 11.57 -7.71 3.85
CA THR A 56 12.69 -7.69 4.81
C THR A 56 12.61 -8.79 5.87
N ALA A 57 11.44 -9.41 6.08
CA ALA A 57 11.30 -10.56 6.98
C ALA A 57 12.01 -11.83 6.47
N SER A 58 12.41 -11.87 5.20
CA SER A 58 13.29 -12.92 4.67
C SER A 58 14.79 -12.67 4.92
N GLU A 59 15.18 -11.50 5.45
CA GLU A 59 16.59 -11.12 5.64
C GLU A 59 17.11 -11.32 7.08
N LEU A 60 16.44 -12.16 7.89
CA LEU A 60 17.00 -12.67 9.15
C LEU A 60 17.37 -14.16 9.09
N SER A 61 17.41 -14.76 7.89
CA SER A 61 17.85 -16.14 7.67
C SER A 61 19.23 -16.25 7.01
N SER A 62 20.11 -15.27 7.20
CA SER A 62 21.49 -15.32 6.67
C SER A 62 22.57 -15.36 7.76
N LYS A 63 22.21 -15.28 9.04
CA LYS A 63 23.17 -15.44 10.17
C LYS A 63 23.29 -16.86 10.72
N LEU A 64 22.65 -17.86 10.10
CA LEU A 64 22.79 -19.27 10.48
C LEU A 64 23.67 -20.11 9.53
N PHE A 65 24.35 -19.49 8.57
CA PHE A 65 25.45 -20.13 7.86
C PHE A 65 26.79 -19.70 8.48
N HIS A 66 27.05 -20.23 9.67
CA HIS A 66 28.35 -20.24 10.34
C HIS A 66 29.31 -21.16 9.55
N TRP A 67 29.87 -20.63 8.46
CA TRP A 67 30.81 -21.32 7.57
C TRP A 67 32.27 -21.26 8.06
N THR A 68 32.52 -20.97 9.33
CA THR A 68 33.85 -21.10 9.92
C THR A 68 34.01 -22.48 10.56
N ASP A 69 34.22 -23.51 9.74
CA ASP A 69 34.92 -24.74 10.20
C ASP A 69 35.51 -25.58 9.05
N LEU A 70 36.19 -24.93 8.10
CA LEU A 70 36.98 -25.61 7.05
C LEU A 70 38.42 -25.08 6.97
N LEU A 71 39.07 -24.89 8.12
CA LEU A 71 40.53 -24.68 8.19
C LEU A 71 41.20 -25.45 9.33
N HIS A 72 40.81 -26.71 9.55
CA HIS A 72 41.73 -27.71 10.10
C HIS A 72 42.28 -28.57 8.96
N VAL A 73 42.97 -27.89 8.03
CA VAL A 73 43.87 -28.53 7.07
C VAL A 73 45.03 -29.12 7.86
N THR A 74 45.21 -30.42 7.70
CA THR A 74 46.20 -31.27 8.34
C THR A 74 47.63 -30.82 8.01
N GLY A 75 48.27 -30.14 8.95
CA GLY A 75 49.68 -29.74 8.89
C GLY A 75 50.61 -30.75 9.57
N LYS A 76 50.96 -31.80 8.83
CA LYS A 76 52.24 -32.54 8.86
C LYS A 76 52.74 -33.18 10.17
N MET A 77 52.68 -34.51 10.17
CA MET A 77 53.65 -35.38 10.85
C MET A 77 55.10 -35.14 10.36
N ARG A 78 55.99 -35.21 11.36
CA ARG A 78 57.45 -35.49 11.47
C ARG A 78 58.18 -36.25 10.32
N PRO A 79 59.53 -36.27 10.26
CA PRO A 79 60.45 -36.76 11.32
C PRO A 79 61.41 -35.72 11.91
#